data_AF-A0A934ZBB4-F1
#
_entry.id   AF-A0A934ZBB4-F1
#
_cell.length_a   1.000
_cell.length_b   1.000
_cell.length_c   1.000
_cell.angle_alpha   90.00
_cell.angle_beta   90.00
_cell.angle_gamma   90.00
#
_symmetry.space_group_name_H-M   'P 1'
#
loop_
_entity.id
_entity.type
_entity.pdbx_description
1 polymer ?
#
loop_
_entity_poly.entity_id
_entity_poly.type
_entity_poly.pdbx_seq_one_letter_code
_entity_poly.pdbx_strand_id
1 'polypeptide(L)'
;MRRAILLSAGMFLGCASTIDGTGGLDGGRDAGGDGASRRDAPADARDVPYFDTNAYDVFREDACPGARPPAQRAYECDPLSRSGCPADQGCYAYIEYPTVRCGSEIYRARCFEAGTTATGMFCRSGTECTAGAGCFVTGAMNRCLQLCRLDGAEPRCQRGTVCEPTDLPDFGACQ
;
A
#
# COMPACT_ATOMS: atom_id res chain seq x y z
N MET A 1 19.48 60.90 -5.82
CA MET A 1 18.40 60.99 -6.82
C MET A 1 17.63 59.68 -6.82
N ARG A 2 16.30 59.76 -6.68
CA ARG A 2 15.21 58.85 -7.10
C ARG A 2 15.24 57.34 -6.76
N ARG A 3 14.20 56.96 -6.03
CA ARG A 3 13.71 55.62 -5.65
C ARG A 3 13.33 54.76 -6.87
N ALA A 4 13.42 53.44 -6.73
CA ALA A 4 12.45 52.51 -7.32
C ALA A 4 12.39 51.22 -6.47
N ILE A 5 11.33 51.11 -5.68
CA ILE A 5 10.86 49.89 -5.04
C ILE A 5 9.95 49.22 -6.08
N LEU A 6 10.30 48.01 -6.53
CA LEU A 6 9.40 47.19 -7.33
C LEU A 6 8.77 46.14 -6.41
N LEU A 7 7.57 46.47 -5.90
CA LEU A 7 6.59 45.49 -5.45
C LEU A 7 6.09 44.74 -6.69
N SER A 8 6.38 43.46 -6.79
CA SER A 8 5.69 42.56 -7.70
C SER A 8 4.56 41.87 -6.93
N ALA A 9 3.36 42.42 -7.07
CA ALA A 9 2.11 41.78 -6.69
C ALA A 9 1.78 40.68 -7.70
N GLY A 10 2.02 39.42 -7.33
CA GLY A 10 1.57 38.26 -8.07
C GLY A 10 0.25 37.78 -7.49
N MET A 11 -0.85 37.98 -8.24
CA MET A 11 -2.17 37.46 -7.95
C MET A 11 -2.14 35.94 -7.80
N PHE A 12 -2.42 35.43 -6.59
CA PHE A 12 -2.84 34.05 -6.41
C PHE A 12 -4.26 33.91 -6.95
N LEU A 13 -4.41 33.24 -8.10
CA LEU A 13 -5.68 32.59 -8.42
C LEU A 13 -5.87 31.46 -7.41
N GLY A 14 -6.73 31.71 -6.41
CA GLY A 14 -7.18 30.69 -5.49
C GLY A 14 -8.00 29.64 -6.21
N CYS A 15 -7.71 28.37 -5.96
CA CYS A 15 -8.70 27.31 -6.09
C CYS A 15 -9.73 27.51 -4.96
N ALA A 16 -10.74 28.34 -5.21
CA ALA A 16 -11.91 28.43 -4.35
C ALA A 16 -12.84 27.25 -4.66
N SER A 17 -12.61 26.11 -4.01
CA SER A 17 -13.63 25.06 -3.89
C SER A 17 -14.54 25.45 -2.74
N THR A 18 -15.63 26.15 -3.02
CA THR A 18 -16.73 26.28 -2.06
C THR A 18 -17.38 24.91 -1.91
N ILE A 19 -17.06 24.21 -0.82
CA ILE A 19 -17.92 23.13 -0.33
C ILE A 19 -19.11 23.82 0.32
N ASP A 20 -20.25 23.78 -0.37
CA ASP A 20 -21.52 24.18 0.24
C ASP A 20 -21.86 23.13 1.31
N GLY A 21 -21.57 23.50 2.55
CA GLY A 21 -21.84 22.69 3.73
C GLY A 21 -23.32 22.75 4.08
N THR A 22 -24.11 21.85 3.49
CA THR A 22 -25.32 21.37 4.15
C THR A 22 -25.33 19.84 4.12
N GLY A 23 -25.23 19.24 5.30
CA GLY A 23 -25.38 17.80 5.49
C GLY A 23 -24.26 17.19 6.32
N GLY A 24 -24.42 17.25 7.65
CA GLY A 24 -23.64 16.39 8.54
C GLY A 24 -23.91 14.92 8.21
N LEU A 25 -22.87 14.10 8.25
CA LEU A 25 -22.97 12.65 8.21
C LEU A 25 -22.23 12.08 9.42
N ASP A 26 -22.88 12.20 10.57
CA ASP A 26 -22.77 11.19 11.61
C ASP A 26 -23.58 9.96 11.17
N GLY A 27 -22.97 8.78 11.32
CA GLY A 27 -23.68 7.51 11.47
C GLY A 27 -24.13 6.82 10.18
N GLY A 28 -23.24 6.02 9.59
CA GLY A 28 -23.63 4.95 8.67
C GLY A 28 -24.54 3.95 9.39
N ARG A 29 -25.84 4.02 9.11
CA ARG A 29 -26.85 3.02 9.41
C ARG A 29 -27.52 2.59 8.11
N ASP A 30 -27.43 1.29 7.86
CA ASP A 30 -28.37 0.41 7.15
C ASP A 30 -29.43 1.08 6.25
N ALA A 31 -29.23 0.96 4.93
CA ALA A 31 -30.29 1.02 3.94
C ALA A 31 -29.92 -0.04 2.86
N GLY A 32 -30.65 -1.15 2.70
CA GLY A 32 -32.10 -1.16 2.49
C GLY A 32 -32.38 -0.65 1.08
N GLY A 33 -31.88 -1.36 0.07
CA GLY A 33 -31.96 -0.96 -1.33
C GLY A 33 -33.33 -1.21 -1.94
N ASP A 34 -34.30 -0.37 -1.62
CA ASP A 34 -35.59 -0.32 -2.31
C ASP A 34 -35.71 0.93 -3.16
N GLY A 35 -35.77 0.72 -4.48
CA GLY A 35 -36.51 1.57 -5.42
C GLY A 35 -35.92 2.94 -5.78
N ALA A 36 -35.22 3.01 -6.90
CA ALA A 36 -35.56 3.89 -8.03
C ALA A 36 -34.39 4.03 -9.02
N SER A 37 -34.34 3.15 -10.02
CA SER A 37 -33.82 3.53 -11.34
C SER A 37 -34.48 2.65 -12.40
N ARG A 38 -35.75 2.94 -12.67
CA ARG A 38 -36.52 2.36 -13.78
C ARG A 38 -37.17 3.50 -14.55
N ARG A 39 -36.39 4.28 -15.31
CA ARG A 39 -37.00 5.24 -16.25
C ARG A 39 -36.45 5.26 -17.67
N ASP A 40 -35.43 4.47 -18.02
CA ASP A 40 -34.91 4.48 -19.41
C ASP A 40 -34.67 3.09 -20.02
N ALA A 41 -35.32 2.03 -19.51
CA ALA A 41 -35.28 0.73 -20.16
C ALA A 41 -36.34 0.66 -21.29
N PRO A 42 -35.95 0.37 -22.55
CA PRO A 42 -36.90 0.23 -23.66
C PRO A 42 -37.86 -0.96 -23.41
N ALA A 43 -39.09 -0.84 -23.90
CA ALA A 43 -40.22 -1.72 -23.57
C ALA A 43 -40.06 -3.19 -24.03
N ASP A 44 -39.02 -3.48 -24.79
CA ASP A 44 -38.65 -4.78 -25.35
C ASP A 44 -37.53 -5.50 -24.57
N ALA A 45 -36.99 -4.90 -23.50
CA ALA A 45 -36.01 -5.56 -22.61
C ALA A 45 -36.64 -6.61 -21.66
N ARG A 46 -37.73 -7.27 -22.08
CA ARG A 46 -38.48 -8.25 -21.25
C ARG A 46 -38.05 -9.70 -21.44
N ASP A 47 -37.12 -10.00 -22.34
CA ASP A 47 -36.63 -11.36 -22.61
C ASP A 47 -35.11 -11.53 -22.43
N VAL A 48 -34.49 -10.75 -21.54
CA VAL A 48 -33.29 -11.27 -20.87
C VAL A 48 -33.77 -12.21 -19.78
N PRO A 49 -33.40 -13.50 -19.78
CA PRO A 49 -33.68 -14.38 -18.67
C PRO A 49 -33.21 -13.67 -17.40
N TYR A 50 -34.12 -13.40 -16.49
CA TYR A 50 -33.78 -13.01 -15.13
C TYR A 50 -33.07 -14.23 -14.55
N PHE A 51 -31.75 -14.27 -14.68
CA PHE A 51 -30.94 -15.27 -14.01
C PHE A 51 -31.19 -15.06 -12.53
N ASP A 52 -31.88 -16.02 -11.91
CA ASP A 52 -32.02 -16.07 -10.47
C ASP A 52 -30.60 -16.08 -9.89
N THR A 53 -30.17 -14.94 -9.36
CA THR A 53 -28.85 -14.79 -8.74
C THR A 53 -28.69 -15.67 -7.50
N ASN A 54 -29.78 -16.35 -7.06
CA ASN A 54 -29.76 -17.35 -5.99
C ASN A 54 -29.43 -18.77 -6.48
N ALA A 55 -29.26 -19.00 -7.78
CA ALA A 55 -28.93 -20.33 -8.34
C ALA A 55 -27.42 -20.63 -8.39
N TYR A 56 -26.58 -19.70 -7.95
CA TYR A 56 -25.15 -19.94 -7.76
C TYR A 56 -24.88 -20.15 -6.27
N ASP A 57 -24.11 -21.18 -5.94
CA ASP A 57 -23.48 -21.28 -4.63
C ASP A 57 -22.57 -20.06 -4.48
N VAL A 58 -23.07 -19.02 -3.82
CA VAL A 58 -22.25 -17.86 -3.45
C VAL A 58 -21.18 -18.42 -2.52
N PHE A 59 -19.92 -18.36 -2.95
CA PHE A 59 -18.80 -18.77 -2.12
C PHE A 59 -18.87 -17.99 -0.80
N ARG A 60 -19.15 -18.70 0.30
CA ARG A 60 -19.14 -18.17 1.65
C ARG A 60 -17.97 -18.76 2.38
N GLU A 61 -17.02 -17.90 2.71
CA GLU A 61 -15.96 -18.23 3.62
C GLU A 61 -16.53 -18.33 5.05
N ASP A 62 -16.31 -19.45 5.72
CA ASP A 62 -16.71 -19.64 7.12
C ASP A 62 -16.09 -18.54 8.00
N ALA A 63 -16.74 -18.11 9.08
CA ALA A 63 -16.10 -17.18 9.99
C ALA A 63 -14.92 -17.85 10.70
N CYS A 64 -13.82 -17.12 10.93
CA CYS A 64 -12.79 -17.60 11.86
C CYS A 64 -13.37 -17.64 13.29
N PRO A 65 -13.14 -18.72 14.04
CA PRO A 65 -13.56 -18.76 15.44
C PRO A 65 -12.75 -17.74 16.25
N GLY A 66 -13.45 -16.79 16.87
CA GLY A 66 -12.83 -15.76 17.72
C GLY A 66 -12.08 -14.66 16.97
N ALA A 67 -11.35 -13.84 17.72
CA ALA A 67 -10.51 -12.79 17.15
C ALA A 67 -9.25 -13.39 16.52
N ARG A 68 -8.87 -12.89 15.34
CA ARG A 68 -7.59 -13.25 14.71
C ARG A 68 -6.44 -12.84 15.65
N PRO A 69 -5.41 -13.69 15.82
CA PRO A 69 -4.22 -13.29 16.56
C PRO A 69 -3.58 -12.03 15.95
N PRO A 70 -2.94 -11.17 16.75
CA PRO A 70 -2.20 -10.04 16.21
C PRO A 70 -1.03 -10.52 15.34
N ALA A 71 -0.68 -9.75 14.31
CA ALA A 71 0.52 -9.99 13.53
C ALA A 71 1.77 -9.93 14.42
N GLN A 72 2.75 -10.79 14.13
CA GLN A 72 3.96 -10.93 14.93
C GLN A 72 5.17 -10.36 14.20
N ARG A 73 6.18 -9.94 14.96
CA ARG A 73 7.46 -9.47 14.45
C ARG A 73 8.57 -10.38 14.97
N ALA A 74 9.37 -10.93 14.07
CA ALA A 74 10.46 -11.84 14.38
C ALA A 74 11.68 -11.50 13.50
N TYR A 75 12.29 -10.36 13.80
CA TYR A 75 13.47 -9.84 13.09
C TYR A 75 14.76 -10.39 13.71
N GLU A 76 15.56 -11.10 12.92
CA GLU A 76 16.88 -11.61 13.32
C GLU A 76 17.99 -10.59 13.00
N CYS A 77 17.70 -9.63 12.12
CA CYS A 77 18.59 -8.54 11.71
C CYS A 77 17.76 -7.29 11.35
N ASP A 78 18.39 -6.12 11.22
CA ASP A 78 17.75 -4.88 10.76
C ASP A 78 17.91 -4.72 9.24
N PRO A 79 16.83 -4.80 8.43
CA PRO A 79 16.85 -4.63 6.97
C PRO A 79 17.34 -3.26 6.51
N LEU A 80 17.26 -2.25 7.38
CA LEU A 80 17.70 -0.89 7.09
C LEU A 80 19.18 -0.68 7.40
N SER A 81 19.80 -1.63 8.10
CA SER A 81 21.20 -1.58 8.46
C SER A 81 22.05 -2.35 7.45
N ARG A 82 23.23 -1.81 7.12
CA ARG A 82 24.28 -2.54 6.39
C ARG A 82 25.08 -3.47 7.31
N SER A 83 24.86 -3.40 8.61
CA SER A 83 25.49 -4.25 9.63
C SER A 83 24.44 -5.11 10.33
N GLY A 84 24.82 -6.32 10.73
CA GLY A 84 23.93 -7.27 11.42
C GLY A 84 23.89 -8.65 10.80
N CYS A 85 24.37 -8.78 9.56
CA CYS A 85 24.59 -10.06 8.90
C CYS A 85 26.10 -10.36 8.73
N PRO A 86 26.48 -11.64 8.56
CA PRO A 86 27.83 -12.03 8.18
C PRO A 86 28.34 -11.33 6.92
N ALA A 87 29.65 -11.40 6.68
CA ALA A 87 30.24 -10.95 5.42
C ALA A 87 29.52 -11.61 4.23
N ASP A 88 29.34 -10.83 3.16
CA ASP A 88 28.65 -11.22 1.91
C ASP A 88 27.14 -11.54 2.05
N GLN A 89 26.52 -11.20 3.19
CA GLN A 89 25.08 -11.35 3.42
C GLN A 89 24.36 -10.01 3.59
N GLY A 90 23.10 -9.98 3.17
CA GLY A 90 22.16 -8.88 3.39
C GLY A 90 21.04 -9.29 4.33
N CYS A 91 20.48 -8.33 5.06
CA CYS A 91 19.27 -8.54 5.84
C CYS A 91 18.04 -8.26 4.98
N TYR A 92 17.18 -9.26 4.79
CA TYR A 92 16.00 -9.16 3.93
C TYR A 92 14.72 -9.36 4.73
N ALA A 93 13.84 -8.37 4.67
CA ALA A 93 12.51 -8.46 5.24
C ALA A 93 11.55 -9.22 4.33
N TYR A 94 10.67 -10.04 4.92
CA TYR A 94 9.63 -10.76 4.20
C TYR A 94 8.46 -11.09 5.13
N ILE A 95 7.31 -11.35 4.53
CA ILE A 95 6.09 -11.77 5.23
C ILE A 95 6.03 -13.30 5.18
N GLU A 96 6.02 -13.94 6.34
CA GLU A 96 5.63 -15.35 6.44
C GLU A 96 4.12 -15.42 6.59
N TYR A 97 3.44 -15.76 5.50
CA TYR A 97 2.00 -15.95 5.48
C TYR A 97 1.60 -17.20 6.26
N PRO A 98 0.50 -17.16 7.02
CA PRO A 98 0.04 -18.30 7.78
C PRO A 98 -0.40 -19.44 6.85
N THR A 99 -0.01 -20.67 7.19
CA THR A 99 -0.47 -21.88 6.50
C THR A 99 -1.86 -22.34 6.95
N VAL A 100 -2.35 -21.77 8.06
CA VAL A 100 -3.67 -22.02 8.62
C VAL A 100 -4.58 -20.81 8.37
N ARG A 101 -5.84 -21.06 8.03
CA ARG A 101 -6.80 -20.04 7.58
C ARG A 101 -6.97 -18.83 8.51
N CYS A 102 -6.92 -19.07 9.81
CA CYS A 102 -7.15 -18.04 10.83
C CYS A 102 -5.84 -17.62 11.54
N GLY A 103 -4.70 -17.98 10.96
CA GLY A 103 -3.40 -17.54 11.45
C GLY A 103 -3.18 -16.05 11.20
N SER A 104 -2.17 -15.53 11.86
CA SER A 104 -1.65 -14.18 11.65
C SER A 104 -0.34 -14.25 10.87
N GLU A 105 -0.06 -13.22 10.08
CA GLU A 105 1.24 -13.05 9.43
C GLU A 105 2.35 -12.89 10.47
N ILE A 106 3.55 -13.34 10.09
CA ILE A 106 4.78 -13.08 10.83
C ILE A 106 5.71 -12.27 9.93
N TYR A 107 5.98 -11.03 10.33
CA TYR A 107 6.98 -10.20 9.67
C TYR A 107 8.37 -10.64 10.11
N ARG A 108 9.18 -11.09 9.17
CA ARG A 108 10.53 -11.60 9.42
C ARG A 108 11.57 -10.73 8.72
N ALA A 109 12.79 -10.82 9.25
CA ALA A 109 13.98 -10.27 8.64
C ALA A 109 15.13 -11.23 8.92
N ARG A 110 15.79 -11.72 7.88
CA ARG A 110 16.86 -12.73 8.00
C ARG A 110 18.02 -12.42 7.09
N CYS A 111 19.18 -12.94 7.48
CA CYS A 111 20.38 -12.87 6.69
C CYS A 111 20.36 -13.92 5.57
N PHE A 112 20.50 -13.45 4.34
CA PHE A 112 20.69 -14.28 3.15
C PHE A 112 21.89 -13.76 2.37
N GLU A 113 22.38 -14.54 1.40
CA GLU A 113 23.39 -14.07 0.46
C GLU A 113 22.98 -12.73 -0.16
N ALA A 114 23.92 -11.78 -0.18
CA ALA A 114 23.64 -10.45 -0.67
C ALA A 114 23.36 -10.48 -2.17
N GLY A 115 22.15 -10.11 -2.55
CA GLY A 115 21.76 -9.88 -3.93
C GLY A 115 22.60 -8.79 -4.60
N THR A 116 22.68 -8.87 -5.92
CA THR A 116 23.50 -7.96 -6.76
C THR A 116 22.66 -7.02 -7.60
N THR A 117 21.34 -7.20 -7.64
CA THR A 117 20.43 -6.35 -8.41
C THR A 117 20.30 -4.98 -7.74
N ALA A 118 20.70 -3.95 -8.48
CA ALA A 118 20.68 -2.57 -8.00
C ALA A 118 19.24 -2.01 -7.87
N THR A 119 19.08 -0.98 -7.04
CA THR A 119 17.83 -0.21 -6.91
C THR A 119 17.35 0.31 -8.27
N GLY A 120 16.04 0.23 -8.51
CA GLY A 120 15.38 0.60 -9.76
C GLY A 120 15.33 -0.50 -10.82
N MET A 121 16.10 -1.59 -10.65
CA MET A 121 16.12 -2.72 -11.58
C MET A 121 15.03 -3.74 -11.26
N PHE A 122 14.68 -4.58 -12.24
CA PHE A 122 13.68 -5.63 -12.08
C PHE A 122 14.18 -6.76 -11.18
N CYS A 123 13.28 -7.33 -10.40
CA CYS A 123 13.57 -8.43 -9.49
C CYS A 123 12.40 -9.42 -9.44
N ARG A 124 12.66 -10.64 -8.98
CA ARG A 124 11.65 -11.67 -8.71
C ARG A 124 11.45 -11.90 -7.22
N SER A 125 12.49 -11.71 -6.42
CA SER A 125 12.45 -11.85 -4.97
C SER A 125 13.28 -10.76 -4.28
N GLY A 126 13.00 -10.51 -2.99
CA GLY A 126 13.75 -9.54 -2.20
C GLY A 126 15.24 -9.83 -2.13
N THR A 127 15.64 -11.10 -2.08
CA THR A 127 17.04 -11.54 -1.96
C THR A 127 17.86 -11.32 -3.22
N GLU A 128 17.24 -11.03 -4.38
CA GLU A 128 17.98 -10.64 -5.59
C GLU A 128 18.52 -9.20 -5.47
N CYS A 129 17.90 -8.36 -4.64
CA CYS A 129 18.26 -6.96 -4.47
C CYS A 129 19.49 -6.78 -3.58
N THR A 130 20.25 -5.71 -3.79
CA THR A 130 21.32 -5.31 -2.87
C THR A 130 20.80 -5.04 -1.46
N ALA A 131 21.61 -5.32 -0.43
CA ALA A 131 21.25 -5.08 0.97
C ALA A 131 20.76 -3.63 1.22
N GLY A 132 19.70 -3.48 2.03
CA GLY A 132 19.01 -2.20 2.21
C GLY A 132 17.95 -1.90 1.15
N ALA A 133 17.66 -2.85 0.26
CA ALA A 133 16.57 -2.78 -0.70
C ALA A 133 15.67 -4.03 -0.62
N GLY A 134 14.41 -3.88 -1.05
CA GLY A 134 13.44 -4.96 -1.18
C GLY A 134 12.85 -5.02 -2.58
N CYS A 135 12.28 -6.17 -2.95
CA CYS A 135 11.63 -6.35 -4.24
C CYS A 135 10.13 -6.09 -4.09
N PHE A 136 9.64 -5.00 -4.67
CA PHE A 136 8.26 -4.55 -4.53
C PHE A 136 7.52 -4.59 -5.85
N VAL A 137 6.24 -4.95 -5.79
CA VAL A 137 5.34 -4.90 -6.95
C VAL A 137 5.06 -3.44 -7.28
N THR A 138 5.40 -3.02 -8.50
CA THR A 138 5.06 -1.69 -9.02
C THR A 138 4.10 -1.84 -10.20
N GLY A 139 3.45 -0.75 -10.62
CA GLY A 139 2.55 -0.77 -11.77
C GLY A 139 3.20 -1.20 -13.09
N ALA A 140 4.53 -1.21 -13.19
CA ALA A 140 5.26 -1.57 -14.41
C ALA A 140 5.96 -2.94 -14.36
N MET A 141 6.03 -3.60 -13.18
CA MET A 141 6.65 -4.90 -12.82
C MET A 141 7.24 -4.81 -11.39
N ASN A 142 7.83 -5.90 -10.90
CA ASN A 142 8.55 -5.89 -9.63
C ASN A 142 9.91 -5.21 -9.74
N ARG A 143 10.25 -4.31 -8.80
CA ARG A 143 11.53 -3.58 -8.81
C ARG A 143 12.21 -3.57 -7.44
N CYS A 144 13.53 -3.54 -7.43
CA CYS A 144 14.30 -3.32 -6.22
C CYS A 144 14.15 -1.86 -5.78
N LEU A 145 13.51 -1.60 -4.65
CA LEU A 145 13.37 -0.26 -4.08
C LEU A 145 14.18 -0.17 -2.79
N GLN A 146 14.82 0.98 -2.58
CA GLN A 146 15.54 1.25 -1.35
C GLN A 146 14.54 1.31 -0.18
N LEU A 147 14.88 0.65 0.93
CA LEU A 147 14.09 0.73 2.15
C LEU A 147 14.37 2.03 2.90
N CYS A 148 13.37 2.52 3.62
CA CYS A 148 13.46 3.74 4.42
C CYS A 148 12.67 3.62 5.73
N ARG A 149 12.98 4.49 6.69
CA ARG A 149 12.20 4.61 7.93
C ARG A 149 10.98 5.50 7.70
N LEU A 150 9.80 5.02 8.07
CA LEU A 150 8.54 5.79 7.95
C LEU A 150 8.46 6.97 8.94
N ASP A 151 9.22 6.92 10.03
CA ASP A 151 9.31 8.01 11.02
C ASP A 151 10.25 9.17 10.58
N GLY A 152 10.88 9.04 9.40
CA GLY A 152 11.82 10.02 8.86
C GLY A 152 13.23 9.93 9.47
N ALA A 153 13.57 8.91 10.25
CA ALA A 153 14.94 8.62 10.64
C ALA A 153 15.76 8.08 9.44
N GLU A 154 17.08 7.99 9.60
CA GLU A 154 17.94 7.33 8.60
C GLU A 154 17.75 5.80 8.63
N PRO A 155 17.82 5.10 7.47
CA PRO A 155 18.08 5.63 6.14
C PRO A 155 16.87 6.35 5.52
N ARG A 156 17.13 7.51 4.90
CA ARG A 156 16.15 8.29 4.15
C ARG A 156 16.21 8.02 2.65
N CYS A 157 15.12 8.34 1.97
CA CYS A 157 15.06 8.31 0.52
C CYS A 157 15.96 9.36 -0.14
N GLN A 158 16.41 9.05 -1.35
CA GLN A 158 17.18 9.99 -2.15
C GLN A 158 16.37 11.24 -2.48
N ARG A 159 17.04 12.33 -2.83
CA ARG A 159 16.34 13.56 -3.22
C ARG A 159 15.44 13.29 -4.42
N GLY A 160 14.16 13.64 -4.27
CA GLY A 160 13.15 13.49 -5.31
C GLY A 160 12.29 12.23 -5.19
N THR A 161 12.52 11.39 -4.18
CA THR A 161 11.65 10.24 -3.85
C THR A 161 11.04 10.38 -2.46
N VAL A 162 9.92 9.71 -2.23
CA VAL A 162 9.18 9.71 -0.97
C VAL A 162 9.25 8.34 -0.33
N CYS A 163 9.35 8.31 1.00
CA CYS A 163 9.26 7.07 1.77
C CYS A 163 7.80 6.67 1.92
N GLU A 164 7.33 5.74 1.09
CA GLU A 164 5.94 5.29 1.13
C GLU A 164 5.76 4.02 1.99
N PRO A 165 4.64 3.90 2.73
CA PRO A 165 4.31 2.70 3.49
C PRO A 165 4.26 1.45 2.59
N THR A 166 4.64 0.31 3.17
CA THR A 166 4.56 -0.99 2.52
C THR A 166 3.72 -1.94 3.37
N ASP A 167 3.51 -3.17 2.89
CA ASP A 167 2.88 -4.24 3.69
C ASP A 167 3.73 -4.65 4.92
N LEU A 168 4.98 -4.18 5.00
CA LEU A 168 5.82 -4.32 6.18
C LEU A 168 5.62 -3.09 7.09
N PRO A 169 5.15 -3.28 8.34
CA PRO A 169 4.67 -2.16 9.16
C PRO A 169 5.75 -1.20 9.67
N ASP A 170 7.02 -1.58 9.56
CA ASP A 170 8.16 -0.79 10.09
C ASP A 170 9.02 -0.14 9.02
N PHE A 171 8.75 -0.45 7.75
CA PHE A 171 9.63 -0.09 6.65
C PHE A 171 8.79 0.53 5.53
N GLY A 172 9.29 1.64 5.01
CA GLY A 172 8.82 2.18 3.75
C GLY A 172 9.71 1.75 2.59
N ALA A 173 9.26 2.05 1.38
CA ALA A 173 10.05 1.95 0.16
C ALA A 173 10.15 3.34 -0.50
N CYS A 174 11.33 3.64 -1.04
CA CYS A 174 11.59 4.88 -1.75
C CYS A 174 11.12 4.79 -3.20
N GLN A 175 10.19 5.66 -3.58
CA GLN A 175 9.65 5.76 -4.93
C GLN A 175 9.41 7.20 -5.39
#